data_AF-A0ABD5DHQ8-F1
#
_entry.id   AF-A0ABD5DHQ8-F1
#
_cell.length_a   1.000
_cell.length_b   1.000
_cell.length_c   1.000
_cell.angle_alpha   90.00
_cell.angle_beta   90.00
_cell.angle_gamma   90.00
#
_symmetry.space_group_name_H-M   'P 1'
#
loop_
_entity.id
_entity.type
_entity.pdbx_description
1 polymer ?
#
loop_
_entity_poly.entity_id
_entity_poly.type
_entity_poly.pdbx_seq_one_letter_code
_entity_poly.pdbx_strand_id
1 'polypeptide(L)'
;EKKRGGGWRLWVAIADVSYYVRPGTPLDAEARSRGTSVYFPSQVVPMLPEVLSNGLCSLNPQVDRLCMVCEMTISSKGRLTGYKFYEAV
;
A
#
# COMPACT_ATOMS: atom_id res chain seq x y z
N GLU A 1 -16.32 -7.25 -3.17
CA GLU A 1 -17.23 -8.39 -3.46
C GLU A 1 -18.46 -8.35 -2.55
N LYS A 2 -19.66 -8.66 -3.05
CA LYS A 2 -20.87 -8.78 -2.20
C LYS A 2 -20.81 -10.10 -1.41
N LYS A 3 -21.10 -10.06 -0.11
CA LYS A 3 -21.09 -11.26 0.74
C LYS A 3 -22.46 -11.96 0.72
N ARG A 4 -22.48 -13.30 0.73
CA ARG A 4 -23.70 -14.09 0.87
C ARG A 4 -24.39 -13.76 2.21
N GLY A 5 -25.67 -13.37 2.16
CA GLY A 5 -26.41 -12.91 3.34
C GLY A 5 -26.37 -11.39 3.60
N GLY A 6 -25.75 -10.62 2.70
CA GLY A 6 -25.69 -9.15 2.77
C GLY A 6 -24.33 -8.63 3.24
N GLY A 7 -24.07 -7.36 2.91
CA GLY A 7 -22.77 -6.72 3.16
C GLY A 7 -21.73 -7.01 2.08
N TRP A 8 -20.46 -6.75 2.41
CA TRP A 8 -19.35 -6.80 1.47
C TRP A 8 -18.11 -7.45 2.08
N ARG A 9 -17.30 -8.04 1.20
CA ARG A 9 -15.88 -8.30 1.41
C ARG A 9 -15.09 -7.27 0.60
N LEU A 10 -14.18 -6.57 1.25
CA LEU A 10 -13.33 -5.54 0.67
C LEU A 10 -11.87 -5.95 0.82
N TRP A 11 -11.07 -5.75 -0.22
CA TRP A 11 -9.62 -5.87 -0.15
C TRP A 11 -9.02 -4.51 -0.41
N VAL A 12 -8.13 -4.08 0.48
CA VAL A 12 -7.26 -2.94 0.28
C VAL A 12 -5.84 -3.49 0.18
N ALA A 13 -5.31 -3.53 -1.04
CA ALA A 13 -3.94 -3.94 -1.31
C ALA A 13 -3.04 -2.70 -1.33
N ILE A 14 -2.09 -2.63 -0.41
CA ILE A 14 -1.10 -1.55 -0.31
C ILE A 14 0.24 -2.09 -0.78
N ALA A 15 0.99 -1.32 -1.56
CA ALA A 15 2.31 -1.72 -2.01
C ALA A 15 3.21 -2.12 -0.83
N ASP A 16 3.94 -3.23 -0.98
CA ASP A 16 4.83 -3.72 0.07
C ASP A 16 6.16 -2.97 0.07
N VAL A 17 6.13 -1.71 0.48
CA VAL A 17 7.32 -0.85 0.55
C VAL A 17 8.35 -1.41 1.55
N SER A 18 7.89 -2.01 2.64
CA SER A 18 8.75 -2.62 3.67
C SER A 18 9.60 -3.77 3.16
N TYR A 19 9.13 -4.48 2.13
CA TYR A 19 9.94 -5.50 1.48
C TYR A 19 11.19 -4.91 0.82
N TYR A 20 11.06 -3.75 0.16
CA TYR A 20 12.13 -3.08 -0.58
C TYR A 20 12.98 -2.13 0.28
N VAL A 21 12.40 -1.52 1.31
CA VAL A 21 13.09 -0.57 2.21
C VAL A 21 13.23 -1.21 3.59
N ARG A 22 14.36 -1.87 3.82
CA ARG A 22 14.64 -2.59 5.07
C ARG A 22 15.26 -1.66 6.13
N PRO A 23 14.94 -1.86 7.42
CA PRO A 23 15.51 -1.05 8.50
C PRO A 23 17.04 -1.04 8.49
N GLY A 24 17.63 0.14 8.74
CA GLY A 24 19.09 0.32 8.81
C GLY A 24 19.81 0.40 7.46
N THR A 25 19.08 0.34 6.34
CA THR A 25 19.66 0.56 5.01
C THR A 25 19.78 2.05 4.70
N PRO A 26 20.62 2.46 3.71
CA PRO A 26 20.65 3.86 3.25
C PRO A 26 19.29 4.38 2.80
N LEU A 27 18.45 3.52 2.21
CA LEU A 27 17.09 3.88 1.80
C LEU A 27 16.19 4.17 3.01
N ASP A 28 16.26 3.39 4.09
CA ASP A 28 15.51 3.65 5.32
C ASP A 28 15.97 4.95 6.00
N ALA A 29 17.29 5.17 6.08
CA ALA A 29 17.86 6.39 6.66
C ALA A 29 17.38 7.65 5.90
N GLU A 30 17.44 7.64 4.57
CA GLU A 30 16.99 8.76 3.75
C GLU A 30 15.46 8.93 3.81
N ALA A 31 14.69 7.85 3.74
CA ALA A 31 13.23 7.91 3.86
C ALA A 31 12.80 8.51 5.21
N ARG A 32 13.48 8.12 6.30
CA ARG A 32 13.27 8.69 7.63
C ARG A 32 13.68 10.16 7.70
N SER A 33 14.81 10.53 7.08
CA SER A 33 15.28 11.91 7.03
C SER A 33 14.31 12.83 6.29
N ARG A 34 13.69 12.34 5.20
CA ARG A 34 12.68 13.09 4.44
C ARG A 34 11.31 13.12 5.13
N GLY A 35 10.93 12.04 5.81
CA GLY A 35 9.67 11.87 6.54
C GLY A 35 8.45 11.65 5.66
N THR A 36 8.26 12.46 4.62
CA THR A 36 7.16 12.34 3.66
C THR A 36 7.54 12.93 2.30
N SER A 37 6.79 12.59 1.24
CA SER A 37 6.91 13.26 -0.05
C SER A 37 6.32 14.67 0.04
N VAL A 38 6.95 15.64 -0.62
CA VAL A 38 6.48 17.03 -0.66
C VAL A 38 5.97 17.35 -2.05
N TYR A 39 4.75 17.90 -2.13
CA TYR A 39 4.08 18.24 -3.38
C TYR A 39 4.00 19.75 -3.54
N PHE A 40 4.90 20.29 -4.37
CA PHE A 40 4.83 21.68 -4.83
C PHE A 40 3.88 21.79 -6.03
N PRO A 41 3.41 23.00 -6.37
CA PRO A 41 2.79 23.23 -7.68
C PRO A 41 3.70 22.71 -8.80
N SER A 42 3.19 21.77 -9.61
CA SER A 42 3.90 21.13 -10.73
C SER A 42 5.16 20.29 -10.44
N GLN A 43 5.55 20.09 -9.17
CA GLN A 43 6.76 19.34 -8.82
C GLN A 43 6.57 18.50 -7.57
N VAL A 44 7.16 17.30 -7.55
CA VAL A 44 7.18 16.41 -6.39
C VAL A 44 8.62 16.20 -5.93
N VAL A 45 8.86 16.31 -4.63
CA VAL A 45 10.09 15.85 -3.98
C VAL A 45 9.74 14.53 -3.28
N PRO A 46 10.09 13.38 -3.87
CA PRO A 46 9.62 12.09 -3.35
C PRO A 46 10.42 11.67 -2.12
N MET A 47 9.74 10.97 -1.19
CA MET A 47 10.38 10.34 -0.03
C MET A 47 11.31 9.19 -0.43
N LEU A 48 10.94 8.45 -1.47
CA LEU A 48 11.70 7.32 -2.01
C LEU A 48 12.18 7.65 -3.43
N PRO A 49 13.27 7.04 -3.91
CA PRO A 49 13.69 7.18 -5.30
C PRO A 49 12.58 6.79 -6.28
N GLU A 50 12.49 7.50 -7.42
CA GLU A 50 11.42 7.30 -8.41
C GLU A 50 11.35 5.88 -8.96
N VAL A 51 12.48 5.19 -9.08
CA VAL A 51 12.53 3.78 -9.52
C VAL A 51 11.76 2.84 -8.57
N LEU A 52 11.73 3.17 -7.27
CA LEU A 52 10.90 2.45 -6.30
C LEU A 52 9.48 2.98 -6.31
N SER A 53 9.27 4.29 -6.15
CA SER A 53 7.93 4.87 -5.98
C SER A 53 7.03 4.68 -7.20
N ASN A 54 7.57 4.82 -8.41
CA ASN A 54 6.81 4.75 -9.67
C ASN A 54 6.93 3.37 -10.34
N GLY A 55 7.88 2.55 -9.88
CA GLY A 55 8.18 1.23 -10.45
C GLY A 55 7.70 0.08 -9.57
N LEU A 56 8.57 -0.38 -8.67
CA LEU A 56 8.36 -1.61 -7.89
C LEU A 56 7.30 -1.48 -6.80
N CYS A 57 7.16 -0.30 -6.20
CA CYS A 57 6.14 0.00 -5.19
C CYS A 57 4.87 0.59 -5.79
N SER A 58 4.82 0.86 -7.10
CA SER A 58 3.56 1.24 -7.75
C SER A 58 2.82 -0.01 -8.19
N LEU A 59 1.54 -0.10 -7.86
CA LEU A 59 0.62 -1.16 -8.32
C LEU A 59 0.22 -0.90 -9.77
N ASN A 60 1.21 -0.95 -10.66
CA ASN A 60 1.05 -0.72 -12.09
C ASN A 60 0.19 -1.84 -12.71
N PRO A 61 -0.61 -1.53 -13.75
CA PRO A 61 -1.51 -2.50 -14.36
C PRO A 61 -0.72 -3.62 -15.07
N GLN A 62 -1.29 -4.83 -15.07
CA GLN A 62 -0.84 -5.99 -15.87
C GLN A 62 0.58 -6.49 -15.53
N VAL A 63 1.08 -6.21 -14.33
CA VAL A 63 2.36 -6.71 -13.83
C VAL A 63 2.22 -7.18 -12.38
N ASP A 64 2.89 -8.27 -12.04
CA ASP A 64 2.86 -8.82 -10.68
C ASP A 64 3.51 -7.85 -9.68
N ARG A 65 2.90 -7.70 -8.50
CA ARG A 65 3.34 -6.75 -7.47
C ARG A 65 3.12 -7.27 -6.07
N LEU A 66 4.20 -7.25 -5.28
CA LEU A 66 4.13 -7.52 -3.84
C LEU A 66 3.27 -6.46 -3.15
N CYS A 67 2.32 -6.92 -2.34
CA CYS A 67 1.44 -6.06 -1.57
C CYS A 67 1.14 -6.63 -0.19
N MET A 68 0.93 -5.72 0.77
CA MET A 68 0.31 -6.02 2.05
C MET A 68 -1.19 -5.79 1.92
N VAL A 69 -1.99 -6.83 2.13
CA VAL A 69 -3.44 -6.78 1.93
C VAL A 69 -4.15 -6.70 3.26
N CYS A 70 -5.10 -5.77 3.38
CA CYS A 70 -6.14 -5.76 4.40
C CYS A 70 -7.44 -6.29 3.80
N GLU A 71 -7.81 -7.53 4.11
CA GLU A 71 -9.12 -8.09 3.78
C GLU A 71 -10.10 -7.77 4.90
N MET A 72 -11.22 -7.13 4.57
CA MET A 72 -12.25 -6.68 5.49
C MET A 72 -13.61 -7.27 5.16
N THR A 73 -14.41 -7.50 6.20
CA THR A 73 -15.83 -7.78 6.08
C THR A 73 -16.63 -6.58 6.57
N ILE A 74 -17.60 -6.14 5.78
CA ILE A 74 -18.44 -4.97 6.03
C ILE A 74 -19.90 -5.40 6.02
N SER A 75 -20.65 -5.04 7.05
CA SER A 75 -22.09 -5.33 7.13
C SER A 75 -22.90 -4.56 6.08
N SER A 76 -24.16 -4.94 5.86
CA SER A 76 -25.08 -4.22 4.96
C SER A 76 -25.34 -2.76 5.36
N LYS A 77 -25.08 -2.39 6.62
CA LYS A 77 -25.17 -1.02 7.14
C LYS A 77 -23.84 -0.26 7.11
N GLY A 78 -22.82 -0.80 6.46
CA GLY A 78 -21.50 -0.16 6.33
C GLY A 78 -20.58 -0.28 7.54
N ARG A 79 -20.96 -1.04 8.58
CA ARG A 79 -20.05 -1.28 9.74
C ARG A 79 -19.02 -2.36 9.43
N LEU A 80 -17.75 -2.11 9.76
CA LEU A 80 -16.68 -3.11 9.74
C LEU A 80 -16.99 -4.22 10.76
N THR A 81 -16.97 -5.47 10.33
CA THR A 81 -17.28 -6.65 11.16
C THR A 81 -16.07 -7.56 11.41
N GLY A 82 -14.96 -7.34 10.72
CA GLY A 82 -13.74 -8.12 10.89
C GLY A 82 -12.73 -7.80 9.81
N TYR A 83 -11.46 -8.09 10.09
CA TYR A 83 -10.35 -7.85 9.19
C TYR A 83 -9.24 -8.91 9.40
N LYS A 84 -8.38 -9.07 8.39
CA LYS A 84 -7.11 -9.81 8.49
C LYS A 84 -6.07 -9.17 7.57
N PHE A 85 -4.81 -9.29 7.95
CA PHE A 85 -3.66 -8.81 7.19
C PHE A 85 -2.82 -9.99 6.70
N TYR A 86 -2.30 -9.90 5.48
CA TYR A 86 -1.40 -10.90 4.89
C TYR A 86 -0.63 -10.31 3.69
N GLU A 87 0.57 -10.84 3.46
CA GLU A 87 1.35 -10.57 2.23
C GLU A 87 0.73 -11.31 1.04
N ALA A 88 0.75 -10.69 -0.14
CA ALA A 88 0.24 -11.25 -1.39
C ALA A 88 1.04 -10.76 -2.62
N VAL A 89 0.76 -11.37 -3.77
CA VAL A 89 1.29 -11.02 -5.10
C VAL A 89 0.16 -10.85 -6.10
#